data_AF-A0A061BKP4-F1
#
_entry.id   AF-A0A061BKP4-F1
#
_cell.length_a   1.000
_cell.length_b   1.000
_cell.length_c   1.000
_cell.angle_alpha   90.00
_cell.angle_beta   90.00
_cell.angle_gamma   90.00
#
_symmetry.space_group_name_H-M   'P 1'
#
loop_
_entity.id
_entity.type
_entity.pdbx_description
1 polymer ?
#
loop_
_entity_poly.entity_id
_entity_poly.type
_entity_poly.pdbx_seq_one_letter_code
_entity_poly.pdbx_strand_id
1 'polypeptide(L)'
;YLTATFYDLLKKLYDECNSKCGARGSNCHVKACVKDCRTTSTTYQPPRYHDPKCKSIVQCNATLPTLAKYGFVLGDPERLNRDGQSHTKRTCRDFCDVFKEAFEEDSHLVKFFKTIDNFMFTIRAPFIWLNVALWSLSLFYLICVMVGRLDVLHIRSHLRIPSSHKITAQSLLAAAQVGRLAKISYLQP
;
A
#
# COMPACT_ATOMS: atom_id res chain seq x y z
N TYR A 1 -1.32 -4.95 0.75
CA TYR A 1 -2.04 -5.05 2.04
C TYR A 1 -1.81 -6.40 2.72
N LEU A 2 -1.98 -7.55 2.06
CA LEU A 2 -1.72 -8.86 2.69
C LEU A 2 -0.23 -9.16 2.95
N THR A 3 0.66 -8.71 2.06
CA THR A 3 2.13 -8.93 2.12
C THR A 3 2.77 -8.22 3.31
N ALA A 4 2.45 -6.93 3.47
CA ALA A 4 2.92 -6.12 4.61
C ALA A 4 2.44 -6.70 5.96
N THR A 5 1.16 -7.06 6.07
CA THR A 5 0.63 -7.66 7.30
C THR A 5 1.27 -9.01 7.63
N PHE A 6 1.56 -9.82 6.61
CA PHE A 6 2.26 -11.09 6.80
C PHE A 6 3.69 -10.86 7.28
N TYR A 7 4.41 -9.90 6.67
CA TYR A 7 5.74 -9.49 7.13
C TYR A 7 5.73 -9.03 8.59
N ASP A 8 4.77 -8.18 8.98
CA ASP A 8 4.64 -7.69 10.35
C ASP A 8 4.35 -8.81 11.35
N LEU A 9 3.49 -9.77 10.99
CA LEU A 9 3.22 -10.95 11.83
C LEU A 9 4.45 -11.85 11.96
N LEU A 10 5.19 -12.04 10.87
CA LEU A 10 6.43 -12.82 10.88
C LEU A 10 7.50 -12.15 11.76
N LYS A 11 7.59 -10.82 11.71
CA LYS A 11 8.49 -10.04 12.56
C LYS A 11 8.10 -10.15 14.03
N LYS A 12 6.81 -10.03 14.36
CA LYS A 12 6.30 -10.23 15.72
C LYS A 12 6.57 -11.64 16.25
N LEU A 13 6.38 -12.67 15.41
CA LEU A 13 6.74 -14.05 15.73
C LEU A 13 8.23 -14.15 16.09
N TYR A 14 9.10 -13.56 15.27
CA TYR A 14 10.53 -13.56 15.51
C TYR A 14 10.90 -12.82 16.79
N ASP A 15 10.39 -11.61 17.01
CA ASP A 15 10.69 -10.82 18.21
C ASP A 15 10.26 -11.57 19.49
N GLU A 16 9.07 -12.18 19.48
CA GLU A 16 8.59 -12.99 20.59
C GLU A 16 9.46 -14.24 20.82
N CYS A 17 9.86 -14.92 19.74
CA CYS A 17 10.74 -16.09 19.83
C CYS A 17 12.14 -15.69 20.34
N ASN A 18 12.73 -14.63 19.77
CA ASN A 18 14.06 -14.12 20.09
C ASN A 18 14.14 -13.62 21.54
N SER A 19 13.09 -12.99 22.06
CA SER A 19 13.02 -12.58 23.47
C SER A 19 13.09 -13.77 24.44
N LYS A 20 12.49 -14.91 24.08
CA LYS A 20 12.42 -16.11 24.92
C LYS A 20 13.59 -17.09 24.70
N CYS A 21 14.23 -17.06 23.53
CA CYS A 21 15.24 -18.03 23.13
C CYS A 21 16.59 -17.46 22.67
N GLY A 22 16.62 -16.28 22.06
CA GLY A 22 17.82 -15.71 21.46
C GLY A 22 18.56 -14.72 22.36
N ALA A 23 17.86 -14.10 23.31
CA ALA A 23 18.48 -13.21 24.29
C ALA A 23 19.50 -13.96 25.16
N ARG A 24 20.71 -13.38 25.30
CA ARG A 24 21.77 -13.85 26.20
C ARG A 24 21.21 -13.92 27.63
N GLY A 25 21.18 -15.12 28.21
CA GLY A 25 20.64 -15.36 29.55
C GLY A 25 19.27 -16.03 29.59
N SER A 26 18.57 -16.17 28.46
CA SER A 26 17.34 -16.97 28.43
C SER A 26 17.65 -18.46 28.71
N ASN A 27 16.74 -19.15 29.40
CA ASN A 27 16.91 -20.57 29.72
C ASN A 27 17.11 -21.42 28.45
N CYS A 28 16.39 -21.12 27.36
CA CYS A 28 16.60 -21.81 26.10
C CYS A 28 17.94 -21.41 25.43
N HIS A 29 18.46 -20.18 25.53
CA HIS A 29 19.78 -19.84 24.98
C HIS A 29 20.94 -20.54 25.71
N VAL A 30 20.91 -20.56 27.06
CA VAL A 30 22.03 -21.06 27.88
C VAL A 30 22.00 -22.57 28.02
N LYS A 31 20.81 -23.19 28.07
CA LYS A 31 20.64 -24.64 28.26
C LYS A 31 20.26 -25.39 26.98
N ALA A 32 20.23 -24.72 25.82
CA ALA A 32 19.93 -25.37 24.54
C ALA A 32 20.98 -26.41 24.16
N CYS A 33 22.24 -26.23 24.53
CA CYS A 33 23.31 -27.09 24.06
C CYS A 33 24.39 -27.28 25.14
N VAL A 34 25.17 -28.34 24.98
CA VAL A 34 26.37 -28.56 25.81
C VAL A 34 27.40 -27.46 25.54
N LYS A 35 28.17 -27.08 26.57
CA LYS A 35 29.14 -25.96 26.48
C LYS A 35 30.15 -26.12 25.35
N ASP A 36 30.57 -27.36 25.09
CA ASP A 36 31.57 -27.70 24.07
C ASP A 36 30.95 -28.14 22.73
N CYS A 37 29.70 -27.76 22.46
CA CYS A 37 29.10 -28.10 21.17
C CYS A 37 29.83 -27.35 20.05
N ARG A 38 30.38 -28.12 19.10
CA ARG A 38 31.15 -27.59 17.98
C ARG A 38 30.35 -26.61 17.11
N THR A 39 29.02 -26.79 17.01
CA THR A 39 28.14 -25.88 16.26
C THR A 39 28.01 -24.50 16.92
N THR A 40 28.16 -24.42 18.23
CA THR A 40 28.13 -23.15 18.98
C THR A 40 29.50 -22.49 19.12
N SER A 41 30.57 -23.10 18.59
CA SER A 41 31.94 -22.56 18.64
C SER A 41 32.10 -21.33 17.74
N THR A 42 32.95 -20.40 18.15
CA THR A 42 33.39 -19.21 17.37
C THR A 42 34.40 -19.53 16.26
N THR A 43 34.57 -20.81 15.89
CA THR A 43 35.49 -21.23 14.83
C THR A 43 34.94 -20.85 13.45
N TYR A 44 35.82 -20.49 12.52
CA TYR A 44 35.45 -20.29 11.11
C TYR A 44 34.99 -21.65 10.54
N GLN A 45 33.68 -21.77 10.26
CA GLN A 45 32.98 -22.99 9.80
C GLN A 45 32.67 -24.02 10.90
N PRO A 46 31.73 -23.72 11.81
CA PRO A 46 31.22 -24.73 12.73
C PRO A 46 30.54 -25.87 11.95
N PRO A 47 30.67 -27.13 12.39
CA PRO A 47 29.92 -28.24 11.81
C PRO A 47 28.41 -27.97 11.92
N ARG A 48 27.65 -28.36 10.89
CA ARG A 48 26.20 -28.13 10.80
C ARG A 48 25.35 -29.02 11.74
N TYR A 49 25.99 -29.83 12.58
CA TYR A 49 25.38 -30.87 13.40
C TYR A 49 25.69 -30.65 14.88
N HIS A 50 24.62 -30.58 15.68
CA HIS A 50 24.71 -30.38 17.13
C HIS A 50 25.08 -31.66 17.86
N ASP A 51 25.65 -31.54 19.06
CA ASP A 51 25.84 -32.72 19.91
C ASP A 51 24.50 -33.43 20.19
N PRO A 52 24.44 -34.77 20.21
CA PRO A 52 23.22 -35.51 20.51
C PRO A 52 22.56 -35.10 21.84
N LYS A 53 23.35 -34.63 22.81
CA LYS A 53 22.87 -34.15 24.13
C LYS A 53 22.26 -32.75 24.11
N CYS A 54 22.41 -32.00 23.02
CA CYS A 54 21.76 -30.69 22.90
C CYS A 54 20.24 -30.85 22.86
N LYS A 55 19.49 -29.85 23.32
CA LYS A 55 18.03 -29.84 23.29
C LYS A 55 17.54 -29.36 21.94
N SER A 56 16.60 -30.10 21.37
CA SER A 56 15.93 -29.70 20.13
C SER A 56 14.98 -28.52 20.38
N ILE A 57 14.68 -27.77 19.31
CA ILE A 57 13.64 -26.75 19.27
C ILE A 57 12.27 -27.29 19.72
N VAL A 58 12.01 -28.58 19.48
CA VAL A 58 10.79 -29.28 19.91
C VAL A 58 10.69 -29.36 21.44
N GLN A 59 11.83 -29.44 22.13
CA GLN A 59 11.90 -29.54 23.58
C GLN A 59 11.88 -28.18 24.29
N CYS A 60 11.91 -27.05 23.56
CA CYS A 60 11.81 -25.74 24.20
C CYS A 60 10.33 -25.42 24.45
N ASN A 61 9.97 -25.23 25.72
CA ASN A 61 8.57 -24.96 26.11
C ASN A 61 8.02 -23.64 25.54
N ALA A 62 8.88 -22.73 25.09
CA ALA A 62 8.48 -21.44 24.56
C ALA A 62 8.22 -21.43 23.05
N THR A 63 8.86 -22.32 22.28
CA THR A 63 8.88 -22.26 20.80
C THR A 63 7.58 -22.73 20.20
N LEU A 64 7.13 -23.92 20.56
CA LEU A 64 5.95 -24.54 20.00
C LEU A 64 4.68 -23.70 20.24
N PRO A 65 4.43 -23.17 21.46
CA PRO A 65 3.28 -22.29 21.68
C PRO A 65 3.39 -20.97 20.91
N THR A 66 4.60 -20.43 20.78
CA THR A 66 4.82 -19.17 20.04
C THR A 66 4.56 -19.41 18.55
N LEU A 67 5.05 -20.50 17.96
CA LEU A 67 4.75 -20.86 16.57
C LEU A 67 3.24 -21.05 16.35
N ALA A 68 2.58 -21.82 17.22
CA ALA A 68 1.14 -22.09 17.11
C ALA A 68 0.30 -20.80 17.22
N LYS A 69 0.70 -19.85 18.07
CA LYS A 69 0.03 -18.54 18.22
C LYS A 69 -0.01 -17.74 16.91
N TYR A 70 1.04 -17.83 16.09
CA TYR A 70 1.10 -17.17 14.77
C TYR A 70 0.74 -18.11 13.62
N GLY A 71 0.18 -19.30 13.89
CA GLY A 71 -0.31 -20.24 12.88
C GLY A 71 0.75 -21.15 12.24
N PHE A 72 1.92 -21.28 12.85
CA PHE A 72 2.99 -22.16 12.37
C PHE A 72 3.06 -23.45 13.19
N VAL A 73 3.45 -24.54 12.52
CA VAL A 73 3.71 -25.85 13.13
C VAL A 73 5.04 -26.39 12.64
N LEU A 74 5.70 -27.20 13.47
CA LEU A 74 6.89 -27.93 13.05
C LEU A 74 6.45 -29.10 12.16
N GLY A 75 6.93 -29.13 10.91
CA GLY A 75 6.50 -30.14 9.94
C GLY A 75 6.87 -31.57 10.33
N ASP A 76 8.03 -31.76 10.96
CA ASP A 76 8.47 -33.08 11.43
C ASP A 76 9.18 -32.97 12.79
N PRO A 77 8.42 -32.96 13.91
CA PRO A 77 8.98 -32.84 15.25
C PRO A 77 9.79 -34.08 15.65
N GLU A 78 9.46 -35.27 15.13
CA GLU A 78 10.19 -36.50 15.44
C GLU A 78 11.61 -36.47 14.87
N ARG A 79 11.77 -36.05 13.61
CA ARG A 79 13.11 -35.91 13.01
C ARG A 79 13.94 -34.85 13.69
N LEU A 80 13.31 -33.76 14.13
CA LEU A 80 13.99 -32.67 14.85
C LEU A 80 14.40 -33.09 16.27
N ASN A 81 13.71 -34.07 16.88
CA ASN A 81 13.94 -34.51 18.25
C ASN A 81 14.53 -35.93 18.37
N ARG A 82 14.92 -36.56 17.25
CA ARG A 82 15.41 -37.94 17.26
C ARG A 82 16.70 -38.08 18.05
N ASP A 83 16.68 -38.96 19.05
CA ASP A 83 17.85 -39.25 19.86
C ASP A 83 18.95 -39.94 19.05
N GLY A 84 20.21 -39.59 19.34
CA GLY A 84 21.38 -40.14 18.66
C GLY A 84 21.69 -39.57 17.27
N GLN A 85 20.82 -38.77 16.67
CA GLN A 85 21.04 -38.14 15.35
C GLN A 85 21.38 -36.64 15.48
N SER A 86 22.68 -36.32 15.43
CA SER A 86 23.20 -34.94 15.49
C SER A 86 22.86 -34.07 14.28
N HIS A 87 22.60 -34.69 13.11
CA HIS A 87 22.52 -34.00 11.82
C HIS A 87 21.16 -33.33 11.55
N THR A 88 20.07 -33.83 12.15
CA THR A 88 18.73 -33.23 12.02
C THR A 88 18.35 -32.34 13.20
N LYS A 89 19.15 -32.34 14.28
CA LYS A 89 18.86 -31.60 15.50
C LYS A 89 19.05 -30.10 15.26
N ARG A 90 18.02 -29.31 15.57
CA ARG A 90 18.03 -27.86 15.51
C ARG A 90 17.63 -27.30 16.86
N THR A 91 18.36 -26.30 17.33
CA THR A 91 18.06 -25.59 18.58
C THR A 91 17.15 -24.40 18.32
N CYS A 92 16.52 -23.86 19.37
CA CYS A 92 15.76 -22.62 19.26
C CYS A 92 16.64 -21.43 18.82
N ARG A 93 17.93 -21.46 19.19
CA ARG A 93 18.89 -20.43 18.81
C ARG A 93 19.14 -20.43 17.29
N ASP A 94 19.40 -21.60 16.71
CA ASP A 94 19.60 -21.70 15.25
C ASP A 94 18.39 -21.17 14.48
N PHE A 95 17.19 -21.43 15.00
CA PHE A 95 15.95 -20.91 14.42
C PHE A 95 15.88 -19.38 14.47
N CYS A 96 16.24 -18.78 15.61
CA CYS A 96 16.31 -17.32 15.73
C CYS A 96 17.39 -16.72 14.81
N ASP A 97 18.55 -17.35 14.71
CA ASP A 97 19.66 -16.89 13.87
C ASP A 97 19.27 -16.94 12.38
N VAL A 98 18.60 -18.01 11.92
CA VAL A 98 18.07 -18.10 10.54
C VAL A 98 16.98 -17.06 10.28
N PHE A 99 16.08 -16.82 11.23
CA PHE A 99 15.07 -15.77 11.07
C PHE A 99 15.70 -14.37 10.99
N LYS A 100 16.76 -14.13 11.76
CA LYS A 100 17.49 -12.87 11.71
C LYS A 100 18.09 -12.64 10.32
N GLU A 101 18.74 -13.65 9.75
CA GLU A 101 19.27 -13.61 8.38
C GLU A 101 18.15 -13.42 7.34
N ALA A 102 17.00 -14.06 7.54
CA ALA A 102 15.84 -13.92 6.65
C ALA A 102 15.20 -12.52 6.66
N PHE A 103 15.52 -11.66 7.63
CA PHE A 103 15.05 -10.28 7.70
C PHE A 103 16.10 -9.24 7.31
N GLU A 104 17.34 -9.65 7.01
CA GLU A 104 18.35 -8.72 6.49
C GLU A 104 17.87 -8.14 5.14
N GLU A 105 18.23 -6.89 4.84
CA GLU A 105 17.67 -6.13 3.70
C GLU A 105 17.93 -6.82 2.34
N ASP A 106 19.00 -7.61 2.24
CA ASP A 106 19.38 -8.37 1.06
C ASP A 106 18.81 -9.80 0.99
N SER A 107 18.05 -10.20 2.02
CA SER A 107 17.48 -11.54 2.12
C SER A 107 16.51 -11.86 0.99
N HIS A 108 16.43 -13.14 0.65
CA HIS A 108 15.54 -13.65 -0.40
C HIS A 108 14.07 -13.37 -0.08
N LEU A 109 13.72 -13.31 1.20
CA LEU A 109 12.36 -13.12 1.68
C LEU A 109 11.89 -11.66 1.48
N VAL A 110 12.76 -10.67 1.73
CA VAL A 110 12.47 -9.26 1.43
C VAL A 110 12.35 -9.04 -0.09
N LYS A 111 13.27 -9.62 -0.87
CA LYS A 111 13.21 -9.57 -2.35
C LYS A 111 11.94 -10.23 -2.90
N PHE A 112 11.50 -11.32 -2.28
CA PHE A 112 10.26 -12.00 -2.64
C PHE A 112 9.03 -11.10 -2.41
N PHE A 113 8.91 -10.44 -1.25
CA PHE A 113 7.81 -9.51 -1.01
C PHE A 113 7.79 -8.33 -1.99
N LYS A 114 8.96 -7.75 -2.26
CA LYS A 114 9.09 -6.67 -3.24
C LYS A 114 8.64 -7.11 -4.64
N THR A 115 8.97 -8.34 -5.02
CA THR A 115 8.54 -8.93 -6.30
C THR A 115 7.03 -9.13 -6.34
N ILE A 116 6.41 -9.61 -5.26
CA ILE A 116 4.94 -9.75 -5.19
C ILE A 116 4.25 -8.39 -5.34
N ASP A 117 4.71 -7.37 -4.62
CA ASP A 117 4.11 -6.04 -4.70
C ASP A 117 4.24 -5.46 -6.12
N ASN A 118 5.40 -5.65 -6.77
CA ASN A 118 5.60 -5.24 -8.15
C ASN A 118 4.70 -6.00 -9.14
N PHE A 119 4.55 -7.31 -8.95
CA PHE A 119 3.65 -8.14 -9.76
C PHE A 119 2.19 -7.68 -9.62
N MET A 120 1.74 -7.44 -8.39
CA MET A 120 0.39 -6.96 -8.12
C MET A 120 0.15 -5.56 -8.71
N PHE A 121 1.15 -4.68 -8.66
CA PHE A 121 1.09 -3.37 -9.31
C PHE A 121 1.01 -3.51 -10.83
N THR A 122 1.86 -4.35 -11.43
CA THR A 122 1.90 -4.59 -12.88
C THR A 122 0.56 -5.07 -13.42
N ILE A 123 -0.11 -5.99 -12.71
CA ILE A 123 -1.46 -6.45 -13.09
C ILE A 123 -2.49 -5.32 -13.02
N ARG A 124 -2.37 -4.41 -12.04
CA ARG A 124 -3.31 -3.31 -11.82
C ARG A 124 -3.04 -2.08 -12.69
N ALA A 125 -1.81 -1.91 -13.16
CA ALA A 125 -1.38 -0.78 -13.98
C ALA A 125 -2.31 -0.49 -15.18
N PRO A 126 -2.70 -1.46 -16.03
CA PRO A 126 -3.59 -1.17 -17.16
C PRO A 126 -4.96 -0.63 -16.72
N PHE A 127 -5.51 -1.14 -15.61
CA PHE A 127 -6.79 -0.66 -15.08
C PHE A 127 -6.67 0.75 -14.51
N ILE A 128 -5.56 1.07 -13.84
CA ILE A 128 -5.30 2.42 -13.30
C ILE A 128 -5.25 3.42 -14.46
N TRP A 129 -4.47 3.13 -15.51
CA TRP A 129 -4.35 4.01 -16.67
C TRP A 129 -5.66 4.16 -17.45
N LEU A 130 -6.43 3.07 -17.61
CA LEU A 130 -7.74 3.12 -18.23
C LEU A 130 -8.72 3.99 -17.44
N ASN A 131 -8.73 3.89 -16.11
CA ASN A 131 -9.53 4.77 -15.26
C ASN A 131 -9.09 6.22 -15.45
N VAL A 132 -7.80 6.53 -15.30
CA VAL A 132 -7.27 7.89 -15.48
C VAL A 132 -7.66 8.47 -16.84
N ALA A 133 -7.58 7.68 -17.91
CA ALA A 133 -8.00 8.10 -19.25
C ALA A 133 -9.51 8.37 -19.37
N LEU A 134 -10.36 7.54 -18.75
CA LEU A 134 -11.81 7.76 -18.73
C LEU A 134 -12.19 9.03 -17.93
N TRP A 135 -11.56 9.24 -16.78
CA TRP A 135 -11.78 10.44 -15.97
C TRP A 135 -11.29 11.71 -16.68
N SER A 136 -10.12 11.67 -17.33
CA SER A 136 -9.62 12.81 -18.09
C SER A 136 -10.50 13.13 -19.31
N LEU A 137 -10.97 12.10 -20.03
CA LEU A 137 -11.91 12.26 -21.14
C LEU A 137 -13.23 12.87 -20.68
N SER A 138 -13.78 12.39 -19.55
CA SER A 138 -15.03 12.92 -18.97
C SER A 138 -14.88 14.39 -18.58
N LEU A 139 -13.78 14.74 -17.90
CA LEU A 139 -13.51 16.11 -17.48
C LEU A 139 -13.30 17.04 -18.70
N PHE A 140 -12.55 16.58 -19.70
CA PHE A 140 -12.38 17.30 -20.96
C PHE A 140 -13.71 17.53 -21.68
N TYR A 141 -14.57 16.50 -21.77
CA TYR A 141 -15.92 16.63 -22.35
C TYR A 141 -16.76 17.70 -21.63
N LEU A 142 -16.76 17.70 -20.30
CA LEU A 142 -17.47 18.72 -19.51
C LEU A 142 -16.94 20.13 -19.79
N ILE A 143 -15.61 20.31 -19.87
CA ILE A 143 -15.00 21.61 -20.23
C ILE A 143 -15.45 22.03 -21.64
N CYS A 144 -15.36 21.15 -22.63
CA CYS A 144 -15.78 21.45 -24.00
C CYS A 144 -17.25 21.87 -24.09
N VAL A 145 -18.15 21.19 -23.38
CA VAL A 145 -19.57 21.55 -23.33
C VAL A 145 -19.77 22.91 -22.67
N MET A 146 -19.11 23.17 -21.54
CA MET A 146 -19.22 24.45 -20.83
C MET A 146 -18.68 25.63 -21.66
N VAL A 147 -17.50 25.48 -22.28
CA VAL A 147 -16.91 26.49 -23.16
C VAL A 147 -17.77 26.70 -24.40
N GLY A 148 -18.20 25.63 -25.07
CA GLY A 148 -19.06 25.75 -26.25
C GLY A 148 -20.38 26.45 -25.95
N ARG A 149 -21.00 26.18 -24.79
CA ARG A 149 -22.22 26.90 -24.34
C ARG A 149 -21.94 28.37 -24.04
N LEU A 150 -20.83 28.68 -23.37
CA LEU A 150 -20.44 30.05 -23.06
C LEU A 150 -20.13 30.85 -24.34
N ASP A 151 -19.46 30.24 -25.31
CA ASP A 151 -19.08 30.87 -26.57
C ASP A 151 -20.30 31.13 -27.45
N VAL A 152 -21.25 30.17 -27.51
CA VAL A 152 -22.55 30.38 -28.16
C VAL A 152 -23.34 31.50 -27.48
N LEU A 153 -23.34 31.58 -26.15
CA LEU A 153 -23.96 32.70 -25.43
C LEU A 153 -23.25 34.03 -25.71
N HIS A 154 -21.93 34.02 -25.80
CA HIS A 154 -21.10 35.19 -26.07
C HIS A 154 -21.33 35.73 -27.49
N ILE A 155 -21.24 34.88 -28.51
CA ILE A 155 -21.55 35.22 -29.90
C ILE A 155 -23.00 35.69 -30.05
N ARG A 156 -23.96 35.00 -29.42
CA ARG A 156 -25.38 35.41 -29.46
C ARG A 156 -25.60 36.75 -28.76
N SER A 157 -24.86 37.05 -27.69
CA SER A 157 -24.92 38.37 -27.05
C SER A 157 -24.42 39.45 -28.00
N HIS A 158 -23.29 39.25 -28.67
CA HIS A 158 -22.75 40.19 -29.66
C HIS A 158 -23.67 40.38 -30.87
N LEU A 159 -24.34 39.31 -31.34
CA LEU A 159 -25.32 39.39 -32.44
C LEU A 159 -26.68 39.98 -32.04
N ARG A 160 -27.05 39.96 -30.75
CA ARG A 160 -28.30 40.55 -30.26
C ARG A 160 -28.17 42.02 -29.88
N ILE A 161 -26.95 42.52 -29.68
CA ILE A 161 -26.66 43.90 -29.27
C ILE A 161 -26.45 44.92 -30.42
N PRO A 162 -26.38 44.61 -31.74
CA PRO A 162 -26.20 45.65 -32.76
C PRO A 162 -27.45 46.53 -32.94
N SER A 163 -28.61 46.12 -32.40
CA SER A 163 -29.86 46.89 -32.49
C SER A 163 -30.09 47.85 -31.32
N SER A 164 -29.39 47.72 -30.19
CA SER A 164 -29.62 48.59 -29.03
C SER A 164 -29.14 50.03 -29.28
N HIS A 165 -28.00 50.19 -29.97
CA HIS A 165 -27.47 51.52 -30.33
C HIS A 165 -28.13 52.18 -31.55
N LYS A 166 -29.12 51.52 -32.17
CA LYS A 166 -29.90 52.12 -33.28
C LYS A 166 -31.26 52.68 -32.87
N ILE A 167 -31.53 52.81 -31.56
CA ILE A 167 -32.55 53.76 -31.11
C ILE A 167 -31.88 55.13 -31.11
N THR A 168 -31.82 55.75 -32.28
CA THR A 168 -31.43 57.15 -32.40
C THR A 168 -32.37 57.96 -31.50
N ALA A 169 -31.83 58.80 -30.62
CA ALA A 169 -32.62 59.71 -29.78
C ALA A 169 -33.63 60.55 -30.60
N GLN A 170 -33.36 60.72 -31.90
CA GLN A 170 -34.30 61.29 -32.87
C GLN A 170 -35.61 60.49 -33.00
N SER A 171 -35.59 59.15 -32.97
CA SER A 171 -36.82 58.33 -32.99
C SER A 171 -37.68 58.52 -31.74
N LEU A 172 -37.05 58.68 -30.57
CA LEU A 172 -37.73 58.98 -29.31
C LEU A 172 -38.27 60.42 -29.27
N LEU A 173 -37.51 61.39 -29.77
CA LEU A 173 -37.96 62.78 -29.90
C LEU A 173 -39.08 62.96 -30.92
N ALA A 174 -39.03 62.23 -32.05
CA ALA A 174 -40.10 62.23 -33.04
C ALA A 174 -41.40 61.65 -32.46
N ALA A 175 -41.34 60.55 -31.71
CA ALA A 175 -42.50 60.00 -31.02
C ALA A 175 -43.07 60.96 -29.96
N ALA A 176 -42.20 61.66 -29.20
CA ALA A 176 -42.62 62.67 -28.23
C ALA A 176 -43.25 63.91 -28.91
N GLN A 177 -42.73 64.34 -30.06
CA GLN A 177 -43.31 65.42 -30.85
C GLN A 177 -44.67 65.05 -31.46
N VAL A 178 -44.80 63.82 -31.99
CA VAL A 178 -46.08 63.32 -32.53
C VAL A 178 -47.13 63.20 -31.43
N GLY A 179 -46.78 62.69 -30.25
CA GLY A 179 -47.67 62.67 -29.09
C GLY A 179 -48.06 64.07 -28.60
N ARG A 180 -47.16 65.06 -28.70
CA ARG A 180 -47.45 66.46 -28.35
C ARG A 180 -48.36 67.13 -29.37
N LEU A 181 -48.17 66.89 -30.67
CA LEU A 181 -49.02 67.43 -31.72
C LEU A 181 -50.44 66.85 -31.67
N ALA A 182 -50.57 65.54 -31.43
CA ALA A 182 -51.88 64.89 -31.25
C ALA A 182 -52.64 65.41 -30.02
N LYS A 183 -51.92 65.86 -28.98
CA LYS A 183 -52.53 66.45 -27.78
C LYS A 183 -52.97 67.91 -27.99
N ILE A 184 -52.37 68.63 -28.92
CA ILE A 184 -52.77 69.99 -29.30
C ILE A 184 -53.98 69.96 -30.25
N SER A 185 -54.08 68.98 -31.15
CA SER A 185 -55.22 68.85 -32.05
C SER A 185 -56.55 68.53 -31.34
N TYR A 186 -56.52 67.95 -30.13
CA TYR A 186 -57.72 67.69 -29.33
C TYR A 186 -58.26 68.94 -28.61
N LEU A 187 -57.53 70.05 -28.62
CA LEU A 187 -57.89 71.29 -27.92
C LEU A 187 -58.34 72.42 -28.86
N GLN A 188 -58.65 72.14 -30.12
CA GLN A 188 -59.35 73.08 -30.99
C GLN A 188 -60.85 72.77 -31.02
N PRO A 189 -61.74 73.73 -30.65
CA PRO A 189 -63.19 73.62 -30.83
C PRO A 189 -63.60 73.71 -32.31
#